data_AF-A0A1E5R9D0-F1
#
_entry.id   AF-A0A1E5R9D0-F1
#
_cell.length_a   1.000
_cell.length_b   1.000
_cell.length_c   1.000
_cell.angle_alpha   90.00
_cell.angle_beta   90.00
_cell.angle_gamma   90.00
#
_symmetry.space_group_name_H-M   'P 1'
#
loop_
_entity.id
_entity.type
_entity.pdbx_description
1 polymer ?
#
loop_
_entity_poly.entity_id
_entity_poly.type
_entity_poly.pdbx_seq_one_letter_code
_entity_poly.pdbx_strand_id
1 'polypeptide(L)'
;MAVYLSILFGLLVLQVVTLVVLSLPLPTLLRKAIVKLYDQFLYKSSQVKTILLVVNILVISLFVDSYKRASVPLPKTENGLMLQPEILATKAYHQRNVYISGFILYSMIVIPIMLGLITRVTKLSSEISTYKTDTADENEDEDLKMLKQKLDSKIQSLEILEKQYSNRKQFVDEHKLGADNKDSLFKKTQ
;
A
#
# COMPACT_ATOMS: atom_id res chain seq x y z
N MET A 1 40.34 -19.00 7.65
CA MET A 1 40.09 -17.84 6.76
C MET A 1 38.79 -17.96 5.97
N ALA A 2 38.46 -19.11 5.36
CA ALA A 2 37.27 -19.23 4.49
C ALA A 2 35.91 -19.20 5.22
N VAL A 3 35.76 -19.88 6.36
CA VAL A 3 34.45 -20.04 7.02
C VAL A 3 33.84 -18.70 7.47
N TYR A 4 34.65 -17.85 8.12
CA TYR A 4 34.21 -16.51 8.52
C TYR A 4 33.75 -15.66 7.33
N LEU A 5 34.50 -15.72 6.24
CA LEU A 5 34.19 -14.97 5.02
C LEU A 5 32.91 -15.51 4.34
N SER A 6 32.70 -16.82 4.35
CA SER A 6 31.48 -17.44 3.84
C SER A 6 30.25 -17.07 4.65
N ILE A 7 30.37 -16.99 5.99
CA ILE A 7 29.25 -16.56 6.86
C ILE A 7 28.91 -15.09 6.60
N LEU A 8 29.91 -14.21 6.57
CA LEU A 8 29.69 -12.80 6.22
C LEU A 8 29.08 -12.65 4.82
N PHE A 9 29.59 -13.40 3.86
CA PHE A 9 29.09 -13.36 2.49
C PHE A 9 27.63 -13.84 2.43
N GLY A 10 27.28 -14.91 3.14
CA GLY A 10 25.90 -15.36 3.27
C GLY A 10 24.99 -14.30 3.91
N LEU A 11 25.46 -13.64 4.97
CA LEU A 11 24.74 -12.53 5.61
C LEU A 11 24.53 -11.36 4.63
N LEU A 12 25.55 -11.03 3.84
CA LEU A 12 25.49 -9.98 2.82
C LEU A 12 24.48 -10.34 1.73
N VAL A 13 24.53 -11.57 1.19
CA VAL A 13 23.59 -12.01 0.15
C VAL A 13 22.16 -11.95 0.67
N LEU A 14 21.91 -12.41 1.90
CA LEU A 14 20.59 -12.31 2.53
C LEU A 14 20.11 -10.85 2.62
N GLN A 15 20.99 -9.93 3.02
CA GLN A 15 20.67 -8.51 3.12
C GLN A 15 20.41 -7.86 1.76
N VAL A 16 21.23 -8.16 0.74
CA VAL A 16 21.03 -7.67 -0.64
C VAL A 16 19.70 -8.15 -1.19
N VAL A 17 19.40 -9.45 -1.06
CA VAL A 17 18.13 -10.02 -1.51
C VAL A 17 16.96 -9.34 -0.80
N THR A 18 17.07 -9.14 0.51
CA THR A 18 16.07 -8.41 1.29
C THR A 18 15.89 -6.98 0.77
N LEU A 19 16.97 -6.25 0.52
CA LEU A 19 16.92 -4.90 -0.04
C LEU A 19 16.30 -4.85 -1.43
N VAL A 20 16.64 -5.79 -2.30
CA VAL A 20 16.04 -5.88 -3.65
C VAL A 20 14.54 -6.12 -3.54
N VAL A 21 14.13 -7.10 -2.73
CA VAL A 21 12.71 -7.38 -2.45
C VAL A 21 12.02 -6.14 -1.90
N LEU A 22 12.64 -5.42 -0.98
CA LEU A 22 12.06 -4.24 -0.34
C LEU A 22 12.02 -3.01 -1.26
N SER A 23 12.94 -2.92 -2.22
CA SER A 23 13.03 -1.83 -3.20
C SER A 23 12.08 -2.01 -4.38
N LEU A 24 11.59 -3.23 -4.63
CA LEU A 24 10.56 -3.47 -5.64
C LEU A 24 9.25 -2.77 -5.24
N PRO A 25 8.47 -2.25 -6.21
CA PRO A 25 7.15 -1.73 -5.93
C PRO A 25 6.22 -2.86 -5.51
N LEU A 26 6.20 -3.17 -4.21
CA LEU A 26 5.47 -4.31 -3.69
C LEU A 26 3.96 -4.11 -3.82
N PRO A 27 3.18 -5.15 -4.15
CA PRO A 27 1.72 -5.11 -4.08
C PRO A 27 1.28 -4.93 -2.62
N THR A 28 0.10 -4.33 -2.43
CA THR A 28 -0.44 -3.92 -1.11
C THR A 28 -0.56 -5.08 -0.11
N LEU A 29 -0.80 -6.30 -0.60
CA LEU A 29 -0.85 -7.52 0.22
C LEU A 29 0.52 -7.86 0.83
N LEU A 30 1.58 -7.82 0.03
CA LEU A 30 2.94 -8.09 0.49
C LEU A 30 3.44 -7.01 1.44
N ARG A 31 3.10 -5.73 1.21
CA ARG A 31 3.44 -4.63 2.13
C ARG A 31 2.87 -4.89 3.53
N LYS A 32 1.59 -5.24 3.62
CA LYS A 32 0.93 -5.58 4.89
C LYS A 32 1.57 -6.79 5.58
N ALA A 33 1.95 -7.82 4.81
CA ALA A 33 2.61 -9.00 5.34
C ALA A 33 4.01 -8.68 5.90
N ILE A 34 4.82 -7.89 5.18
CA ILE A 34 6.16 -7.50 5.62
C ILE A 34 6.09 -6.63 6.88
N VAL A 35 5.17 -5.67 6.95
CA VAL A 35 5.00 -4.83 8.14
C VAL A 35 4.62 -5.68 9.35
N LYS A 36 3.66 -6.61 9.20
CA LYS A 36 3.28 -7.55 10.28
C LYS A 36 4.44 -8.43 10.73
N LEU A 37 5.20 -8.98 9.77
CA LEU A 37 6.36 -9.81 10.06
C LEU A 37 7.42 -9.01 10.79
N TYR A 38 7.71 -7.79 10.33
CA TYR A 38 8.65 -6.88 10.97
C TYR A 38 8.23 -6.51 12.39
N ASP A 39 6.97 -6.15 12.58
CA ASP A 39 6.46 -5.79 13.90
C ASP A 39 6.54 -6.98 14.87
N GLN A 40 6.20 -8.18 14.39
CA GLN A 40 6.31 -9.40 15.17
C GLN A 40 7.77 -9.76 15.51
N PHE A 41 8.69 -9.65 14.55
CA PHE A 41 10.10 -9.99 14.74
C PHE A 41 10.83 -9.00 15.64
N LEU A 42 10.62 -7.70 15.45
CA LEU A 42 11.30 -6.69 16.24
C LEU A 42 10.62 -6.41 17.58
N TYR A 43 9.31 -6.16 17.63
CA TYR A 43 8.69 -5.71 18.88
C TYR A 43 8.40 -6.85 19.86
N LYS A 44 8.08 -8.05 19.36
CA LYS A 44 7.64 -9.15 20.22
C LYS A 44 8.82 -9.93 20.85
N SER A 45 9.99 -9.92 20.22
CA SER A 45 11.16 -10.65 20.71
C SER A 45 12.27 -9.71 21.16
N SER A 46 12.32 -9.43 22.45
CA SER A 46 13.45 -8.71 23.07
C SER A 46 14.80 -9.38 22.79
N GLN A 47 14.80 -10.72 22.73
CA GLN A 47 16.00 -11.52 22.44
C GLN A 47 16.55 -11.24 21.04
N VAL A 48 15.69 -11.08 20.03
CA VAL A 48 16.12 -10.78 18.65
C VAL A 48 16.75 -9.39 18.56
N LYS A 49 16.21 -8.39 19.28
CA LYS A 49 16.81 -7.05 19.34
C LYS A 49 18.23 -7.09 19.90
N THR A 50 18.43 -7.83 20.99
CA THR A 50 19.75 -7.99 21.61
C THR A 50 20.72 -8.67 20.66
N ILE A 51 20.31 -9.76 20.00
CA ILE A 51 21.16 -10.45 19.02
C ILE A 51 21.53 -9.52 17.88
N LEU A 52 20.57 -8.77 17.33
CA LEU A 52 20.81 -7.83 16.23
C LEU A 52 21.77 -6.71 16.63
N LEU A 53 21.66 -6.19 17.85
CA LEU A 53 22.57 -5.18 18.39
C LEU A 53 23.99 -5.74 18.58
N VAL A 54 24.13 -6.95 19.12
CA VAL A 54 25.43 -7.61 19.27
C VAL A 54 26.08 -7.88 17.92
N VAL A 55 25.32 -8.38 16.93
CA VAL A 55 25.81 -8.59 15.57
C VAL A 55 26.22 -7.26 14.93
N ASN A 56 25.46 -6.18 15.14
CA ASN A 56 25.80 -4.86 14.62
C ASN A 56 27.15 -4.37 15.17
N ILE A 57 27.35 -4.43 16.49
CA ILE A 57 28.62 -4.05 17.13
C ILE A 57 29.77 -4.93 16.61
N LEU A 58 29.53 -6.23 16.45
CA LEU A 58 30.53 -7.17 15.93
C LEU A 58 30.93 -6.81 14.49
N VAL A 59 29.97 -6.54 13.61
CA VAL A 59 30.24 -6.14 12.22
C VAL A 59 30.99 -4.79 12.17
N ILE A 60 30.64 -3.82 13.02
CA ILE A 60 31.37 -2.55 13.13
C ILE A 60 32.83 -2.81 13.53
N SER A 61 33.07 -3.64 14.55
CA SER A 61 34.42 -3.98 15.01
C SER A 61 35.25 -4.61 13.88
N LEU A 62 34.65 -5.53 13.12
CA LEU A 62 35.28 -6.20 11.98
C LEU A 62 35.54 -5.28 10.78
N PHE A 63 34.65 -4.32 10.55
CA PHE A 63 34.87 -3.26 9.57
C PHE A 63 36.08 -2.41 9.96
N VAL A 64 36.18 -1.98 11.22
CA VAL A 64 37.31 -1.18 11.72
C VAL A 64 38.62 -1.96 11.64
N ASP A 65 38.64 -3.24 12.04
CA ASP A 65 39.83 -4.10 11.91
C ASP A 65 40.26 -4.24 10.45
N SER A 66 39.31 -4.53 9.56
CA SER A 66 39.58 -4.66 8.12
C SER A 66 40.08 -3.35 7.51
N TYR A 67 39.48 -2.21 7.91
CA TYR A 67 39.83 -0.88 7.41
C TYR A 67 41.24 -0.48 7.84
N LYS A 68 41.60 -0.72 9.10
CA LYS A 68 42.95 -0.48 9.61
C LYS A 68 43.99 -1.29 8.85
N ARG A 69 43.73 -2.59 8.62
CA ARG A 69 44.64 -3.47 7.87
C ARG A 69 44.75 -3.11 6.39
N ALA A 70 43.65 -2.69 5.76
CA ALA A 70 43.63 -2.28 4.36
C ALA A 70 44.33 -0.94 4.09
N SER A 71 44.36 -0.05 5.10
CA SER A 71 44.95 1.28 5.01
C SER A 71 46.48 1.30 5.22
N VAL A 72 47.08 0.17 5.61
CA VAL A 72 48.53 0.07 5.78
C VAL A 72 49.22 0.28 4.42
N PRO A 73 50.13 1.26 4.30
CA PRO A 73 50.85 1.51 3.06
C PRO A 73 51.74 0.32 2.71
N LEU A 74 51.80 0.02 1.41
CA LEU A 74 52.71 -1.00 0.90
C LEU A 74 54.16 -0.52 1.14
N PRO A 75 55.06 -1.38 1.66
CA PRO A 75 56.46 -1.00 1.83
C PRO A 75 57.04 -0.60 0.47
N LYS A 76 57.46 0.65 0.31
CA LYS A 76 58.09 1.09 -0.94
C LYS A 76 59.48 0.44 -1.01
N THR A 77 59.68 -0.45 -1.98
CA THR A 77 61.03 -0.91 -2.29
C THR A 77 61.74 0.23 -3.02
N GLU A 78 62.77 0.82 -2.41
CA GLU A 78 63.50 1.98 -2.97
C GLU A 78 64.16 1.69 -4.33
N ASN A 79 64.32 0.41 -4.69
CA ASN A 79 65.03 -0.03 -5.88
C ASN A 79 64.13 -0.50 -7.04
N GLY A 80 62.83 -0.17 -7.07
CA GLY A 80 61.93 -0.56 -8.17
C GLY A 80 61.71 -2.07 -8.33
N LEU A 81 62.18 -2.88 -7.38
CA LEU A 81 61.94 -4.31 -7.36
C LEU A 81 60.43 -4.56 -7.15
N MET A 82 59.85 -5.40 -8.01
CA MET A 82 58.45 -5.79 -7.92
C MET A 82 58.10 -6.20 -6.49
N LEU A 83 57.08 -5.55 -5.94
CA LEU A 83 56.57 -5.87 -4.62
C LEU A 83 56.14 -7.34 -4.59
N GLN A 84 56.53 -8.09 -3.55
CA GLN A 84 56.22 -9.52 -3.48
C GLN A 84 54.73 -9.76 -3.71
N PRO A 85 54.35 -10.67 -4.62
CA PRO A 85 52.95 -10.90 -4.99
C PRO A 85 52.09 -11.32 -3.78
N GLU A 86 52.70 -11.92 -2.76
CA GLU A 86 52.04 -12.27 -1.49
C GLU A 86 51.55 -11.05 -0.71
N ILE A 87 52.33 -9.96 -0.71
CA ILE A 87 51.99 -8.70 -0.03
C ILE A 87 50.84 -8.02 -0.78
N LEU A 88 50.86 -8.05 -2.12
CA LEU A 88 49.76 -7.55 -2.96
C LEU A 88 48.48 -8.34 -2.72
N ALA A 89 48.57 -9.67 -2.72
CA ALA A 89 47.43 -10.55 -2.50
C ALA A 89 46.81 -10.30 -1.12
N THR A 90 47.65 -10.21 -0.07
CA THR A 90 47.19 -9.93 1.31
C THR A 90 46.46 -8.59 1.40
N LYS A 91 46.98 -7.55 0.75
CA LYS A 91 46.29 -6.25 0.70
C LYS A 91 44.94 -6.34 -0.03
N ALA A 92 44.88 -7.01 -1.17
CA ALA A 92 43.64 -7.21 -1.92
C ALA A 92 42.58 -7.96 -1.09
N TYR A 93 43.00 -8.95 -0.28
CA TYR A 93 42.12 -9.64 0.64
C TYR A 93 41.54 -8.71 1.71
N HIS A 94 42.37 -7.86 2.33
CA HIS A 94 41.88 -6.89 3.31
C HIS A 94 40.94 -5.85 2.69
N GLN A 95 41.24 -5.36 1.48
CA GLN A 95 40.36 -4.44 0.75
C GLN A 95 38.99 -5.06 0.46
N ARG A 96 38.94 -6.30 -0.05
CA ARG A 96 37.67 -7.02 -0.28
C ARG A 96 36.85 -7.13 1.01
N ASN A 97 37.48 -7.45 2.13
CA ASN A 97 36.80 -7.61 3.41
C ASN A 97 36.22 -6.29 3.93
N VAL A 98 36.88 -5.16 3.67
CA VAL A 98 36.35 -3.81 3.95
C VAL A 98 35.08 -3.54 3.15
N TYR A 99 35.07 -3.85 1.85
CA TYR A 99 33.87 -3.64 1.03
C TYR A 99 32.70 -4.50 1.46
N ILE A 100 32.93 -5.78 1.76
CA ILE A 100 31.90 -6.71 2.24
C ILE A 100 31.32 -6.21 3.58
N SER A 101 32.18 -5.93 4.56
CA SER A 101 31.72 -5.48 5.88
C SER A 101 31.07 -4.09 5.83
N GLY A 102 31.57 -3.17 5.01
CA GLY A 102 30.97 -1.86 4.80
C GLY A 102 29.58 -1.94 4.17
N PHE A 103 29.39 -2.84 3.20
CA PHE A 103 28.09 -3.05 2.59
C PHE A 103 27.07 -3.68 3.56
N ILE A 104 27.52 -4.57 4.44
CA ILE A 104 26.66 -5.14 5.51
C ILE A 104 26.20 -4.04 6.46
N LEU A 105 27.10 -3.14 6.87
CA LEU A 105 26.76 -1.99 7.73
C LEU A 105 25.76 -1.05 7.05
N TYR A 106 26.01 -0.72 5.78
CA TYR A 106 25.08 0.08 4.99
C TYR A 106 23.69 -0.56 4.95
N SER A 107 23.62 -1.86 4.66
CA SER A 107 22.36 -2.60 4.59
C SER A 107 21.63 -2.64 5.93
N MET A 108 22.34 -2.76 7.05
CA MET A 108 21.74 -2.72 8.39
C MET A 108 21.03 -1.39 8.69
N ILE A 109 21.48 -0.28 8.09
CA ILE A 109 20.86 1.04 8.26
C ILE A 109 19.71 1.24 7.26
N VAL A 110 19.89 0.82 6.01
CA VAL A 110 18.88 1.05 4.95
C VAL A 110 17.62 0.21 5.13
N ILE A 111 17.75 -1.05 5.57
CA ILE A 111 16.60 -1.94 5.79
C ILE A 111 15.55 -1.32 6.74
N PRO A 112 15.88 -0.85 7.96
CA PRO A 112 14.88 -0.25 8.86
C PRO A 112 14.32 1.06 8.32
N ILE A 113 15.10 1.86 7.57
CA ILE A 113 14.61 3.08 6.91
C ILE A 113 13.53 2.71 5.88
N MET A 114 13.84 1.76 5.00
CA MET A 114 12.91 1.29 3.97
C MET A 114 11.64 0.69 4.57
N LEU A 115 11.75 -0.09 5.65
CA LEU A 115 10.60 -0.63 6.37
C LEU A 115 9.76 0.48 6.99
N GLY A 116 10.38 1.51 7.57
CA GLY A 116 9.69 2.69 8.07
C GLY A 116 8.91 3.42 6.97
N LEU A 117 9.50 3.56 5.78
CA LEU A 117 8.82 4.14 4.62
C LEU A 117 7.62 3.30 4.16
N ILE A 118 7.78 1.99 4.06
CA ILE A 118 6.70 1.06 3.67
C ILE A 118 5.55 1.11 4.68
N THR A 119 5.84 1.16 5.97
CA THR A 119 4.81 1.30 7.02
C THR A 119 4.04 2.61 6.85
N ARG A 120 4.72 3.74 6.61
CA ARG A 120 4.06 5.03 6.38
C ARG A 120 3.17 5.01 5.14
N VAL A 121 3.68 4.49 4.04
CA VAL A 121 2.92 4.38 2.78
C VAL A 121 1.71 3.45 2.96
N THR A 122 1.85 2.37 3.72
CA THR A 122 0.74 1.43 3.97
C THR A 122 -0.34 2.06 4.83
N LYS A 123 0.02 2.82 5.88
CA LYS A 123 -0.92 3.56 6.73
C LYS A 123 -1.69 4.61 5.93
N LEU A 124 -0.98 5.39 5.12
CA LEU A 124 -1.62 6.38 4.25
C LEU A 124 -2.57 5.72 3.23
N SER A 125 -2.18 4.58 2.66
CA SER A 125 -3.05 3.82 1.76
C SER A 125 -4.29 3.26 2.46
N SER A 126 -4.20 2.87 3.74
CA SER A 126 -5.37 2.42 4.49
C SER A 126 -6.32 3.56 4.84
N GLU A 127 -5.78 4.72 5.25
CA GLU A 127 -6.58 5.90 5.56
C GLU A 127 -7.33 6.39 4.31
N ILE A 128 -6.66 6.44 3.15
CA ILE A 128 -7.33 6.79 1.88
C ILE A 128 -8.43 5.78 1.53
N SER A 129 -8.23 4.49 1.80
CA SER A 129 -9.27 3.49 1.54
C SER A 129 -10.46 3.63 2.47
N THR A 130 -10.25 3.92 3.76
CA THR A 130 -11.36 4.15 4.70
C THR A 130 -12.11 5.42 4.35
N TYR A 131 -11.41 6.53 4.05
CA TYR A 131 -12.08 7.76 3.61
C TYR A 131 -12.92 7.58 2.33
N LYS A 132 -12.46 6.75 1.38
CA LYS A 132 -13.24 6.42 0.17
C LYS A 132 -14.46 5.55 0.47
N THR A 133 -14.35 4.60 1.41
CA THR A 133 -15.49 3.79 1.83
C THR A 133 -16.49 4.63 2.62
N ASP A 134 -16.03 5.47 3.55
CA ASP A 134 -16.89 6.32 4.37
C ASP A 134 -17.63 7.37 3.51
N THR A 135 -16.96 7.94 2.49
CA THR A 135 -17.63 8.85 1.54
C THR A 135 -18.61 8.16 0.60
N ALA A 136 -18.40 6.88 0.27
CA ALA A 136 -19.30 6.10 -0.56
C ALA A 136 -20.51 5.55 0.24
N ASP A 137 -20.30 5.05 1.46
CA ASP A 137 -21.36 4.48 2.30
C ASP A 137 -22.27 5.57 2.94
N GLU A 138 -21.73 6.72 3.35
CA GLU A 138 -22.56 7.74 4.04
C GLU A 138 -23.39 8.62 3.09
N ASN A 139 -22.93 8.86 1.84
CA ASN A 139 -23.62 9.80 0.95
C ASN A 139 -24.35 9.14 -0.23
N GLU A 140 -23.86 8.02 -0.79
CA GLU A 140 -24.55 7.41 -1.93
C GLU A 140 -25.74 6.55 -1.47
N ASP A 141 -25.63 5.85 -0.35
CA ASP A 141 -26.62 4.83 0.04
C ASP A 141 -27.88 5.40 0.72
N GLU A 142 -27.77 6.48 1.51
CA GLU A 142 -28.93 7.18 2.07
C GLU A 142 -29.65 8.04 1.03
N ASP A 143 -28.91 8.79 0.21
CA ASP A 143 -29.49 9.65 -0.82
C ASP A 143 -30.15 8.82 -1.93
N LEU A 144 -29.54 7.70 -2.36
CA LEU A 144 -30.15 6.79 -3.34
C LEU A 144 -31.43 6.13 -2.80
N LYS A 145 -31.48 5.77 -1.52
CA LYS A 145 -32.69 5.22 -0.89
C LYS A 145 -33.79 6.28 -0.79
N MET A 146 -33.47 7.50 -0.35
CA MET A 146 -34.43 8.61 -0.33
C MET A 146 -34.93 8.97 -1.73
N LEU A 147 -34.05 8.98 -2.74
CA LEU A 147 -34.44 9.25 -4.14
C LEU A 147 -35.36 8.17 -4.69
N LYS A 148 -35.08 6.88 -4.45
CA LYS A 148 -35.95 5.77 -4.86
C LYS A 148 -37.33 5.86 -4.23
N GLN A 149 -37.41 6.15 -2.94
CA GLN A 149 -38.68 6.31 -2.24
C GLN A 149 -39.50 7.52 -2.75
N LYS A 150 -38.81 8.63 -3.07
CA LYS A 150 -39.45 9.80 -3.73
C LYS A 150 -39.93 9.49 -5.14
N LEU A 151 -39.25 8.61 -5.86
CA LEU A 151 -39.63 8.20 -7.20
C LEU A 151 -40.89 7.32 -7.17
N ASP A 152 -40.92 6.32 -6.29
CA ASP A 152 -42.08 5.42 -6.12
C ASP A 152 -43.33 6.17 -5.66
N SER A 153 -43.20 7.08 -4.69
CA SER A 153 -44.32 7.93 -4.25
C SER A 153 -44.84 8.85 -5.35
N LYS A 154 -43.95 9.40 -6.21
CA LYS A 154 -44.36 10.17 -7.38
C LYS A 154 -45.08 9.31 -8.41
N ILE A 155 -44.61 8.09 -8.68
CA ILE A 155 -45.26 7.15 -9.62
C ILE A 155 -46.67 6.79 -9.12
N GLN A 156 -46.83 6.45 -7.83
CA GLN A 156 -48.13 6.19 -7.23
C GLN A 156 -49.07 7.40 -7.32
N SER A 157 -48.53 8.60 -7.06
CA SER A 157 -49.33 9.83 -7.17
C SER A 157 -49.81 10.09 -8.60
N LEU A 158 -48.98 9.79 -9.61
CA LEU A 158 -49.33 9.92 -11.03
C LEU A 158 -50.39 8.89 -11.43
N GLU A 159 -50.28 7.64 -10.97
CA GLU A 159 -51.27 6.59 -11.24
C GLU A 159 -52.64 6.92 -10.62
N ILE A 160 -52.65 7.46 -9.40
CA ILE A 160 -53.87 7.96 -8.76
C ILE A 160 -54.45 9.13 -9.57
N LEU A 161 -53.60 10.04 -10.05
CA LEU A 161 -54.04 11.18 -10.85
C LEU A 161 -54.63 10.76 -12.20
N GLU A 162 -54.04 9.75 -12.85
CA GLU A 162 -54.59 9.14 -14.07
C GLU A 162 -55.96 8.52 -13.80
N LYS A 163 -56.11 7.75 -12.71
CA LYS A 163 -57.40 7.17 -12.31
C LYS A 163 -58.44 8.25 -12.03
N GLN A 164 -58.06 9.35 -11.38
CA GLN A 164 -58.95 10.49 -11.16
C GLN A 164 -59.31 11.20 -12.46
N TYR A 165 -58.37 11.33 -13.39
CA TYR A 165 -58.61 11.93 -14.70
C TYR A 165 -59.53 11.06 -15.56
N SER A 166 -59.32 9.74 -15.60
CA SER A 166 -60.18 8.80 -16.32
C SER A 166 -61.60 8.79 -15.77
N ASN A 167 -61.75 8.74 -14.44
CA ASN A 167 -63.06 8.79 -13.79
C ASN A 167 -63.78 10.12 -14.07
N ARG A 168 -63.07 11.26 -13.99
CA ARG A 168 -63.66 12.56 -14.35
C ARG A 168 -64.04 12.64 -15.83
N LYS A 169 -63.23 12.11 -16.73
CA LYS A 169 -63.53 12.08 -18.16
C LYS A 169 -64.78 11.25 -18.44
N GLN A 170 -64.89 10.06 -17.85
CA GLN A 170 -66.09 9.22 -17.95
C GLN A 170 -67.34 9.94 -17.42
N PHE A 171 -67.23 10.61 -16.26
CA PHE A 171 -68.34 11.39 -15.70
C PHE A 171 -68.77 12.55 -16.62
N VAL A 172 -67.80 13.25 -17.24
CA VAL A 172 -68.09 14.35 -18.17
C VAL A 172 -68.71 13.85 -19.48
N ASP A 173 -68.24 12.71 -20.00
CA ASP A 173 -68.79 12.11 -21.22
C ASP A 173 -70.20 11.55 -20.98
N GLU A 174 -70.46 10.98 -19.79
CA GLU A 174 -71.79 10.50 -19.37
C GLU A 174 -72.78 11.66 -19.15
N HIS A 175 -72.34 12.78 -18.58
CA HIS A 175 -73.20 13.96 -18.38
C HIS A 175 -73.43 14.80 -19.65
N LYS A 176 -72.58 14.68 -20.67
CA LYS A 176 -72.81 15.32 -21.99
C LYS A 176 -73.91 14.63 -22.80
N LEU A 177 -74.22 13.37 -22.51
CA LEU A 177 -75.35 12.64 -23.12
C LEU A 177 -76.71 12.99 -22.50
N GLY A 178 -76.75 13.71 -21.37
CA GLY A 178 -77.98 14.16 -20.71
C GLY A 178 -78.48 15.55 -21.12
N ALA A 179 -77.71 16.31 -21.90
CA ALA A 179 -78.05 17.67 -22.31
C ALA A 179 -78.71 17.77 -23.71
N ASP A 180 -78.71 16.70 -24.50
CA ASP A 180 -79.25 16.73 -25.88
C ASP A 180 -80.70 16.22 -25.99
N ASN A 181 -81.38 15.91 -24.86
CA ASN A 181 -82.72 15.32 -24.86
C ASN A 181 -83.76 16.15 -24.09
N LYS A 182 -83.64 17.48 -24.12
CA LYS A 182 -84.68 18.41 -23.59
C LYS A 182 -85.20 19.46 -24.56
N ASP A 183 -84.79 19.46 -25.82
CA ASP A 183 -85.24 20.48 -26.81
C ASP A 183 -86.26 19.98 -27.87
N SER A 184 -86.78 18.76 -27.77
CA SER A 184 -87.74 18.21 -28.76
C SER A 184 -89.20 18.10 -28.28
N LEU A 185 -89.55 18.52 -27.05
CA LEU A 185 -90.91 18.41 -26.50
C LEU A 185 -91.67 19.72 -26.25
N PHE A 186 -91.28 20.84 -26.90
CA PHE A 186 -92.01 22.12 -26.77
C PHE A 186 -92.40 22.81 -28.08
N LYS A 187 -92.54 22.07 -29.19
CA LYS A 187 -92.97 22.66 -30.48
C LYS A 187 -93.97 21.81 -31.25
N LYS A 188 -95.13 21.49 -30.64
CA LYS A 188 -96.31 21.04 -31.40
C LYS A 188 -97.65 21.16 -30.66
N THR A 189 -98.01 22.36 -30.22
CA THR A 189 -99.43 22.71 -29.94
C THR A 189 -99.63 24.23 -29.97
N GLN A 190 -99.71 24.79 -31.17
CA GLN A 190 -100.66 25.85 -31.52
C GLN A 190 -100.84 25.89 -33.03
#